data_AF-A0A1V1P2F8-F1
#
_entry.id   AF-A0A1V1P2F8-F1
#
_cell.length_a   1.000
_cell.length_b   1.000
_cell.length_c   1.000
_cell.angle_alpha   90.00
_cell.angle_beta   90.00
_cell.angle_gamma   90.00
#
_symmetry.space_group_name_H-M   'P 1'
#
loop_
_entity.id
_entity.type
_entity.pdbx_description
1 polymer ?
#
loop_
_entity_poly.entity_id
_entity_poly.type
_entity_poly.pdbx_seq_one_letter_code
_entity_poly.pdbx_strand_id
1 'polypeptide(L)'
;MCDSGSYPSLILLDLSSNLISSVGFFGMASLKSLNLSENKLNSNTLSYDKKLFFEGLCSLVELNLSKNDLNVSCQETLKLNSLERLNLSENRMYFFPNKLSDLPALQELDLSKINVTEINGAILPIEEKFSGHEGFKSLQILDLSDNKL
;
A
#
# COMPACT_ATOMS: atom_id res chain seq x y z
N MET A 1 -0.81 11.44 -15.28
CA MET A 1 -0.09 10.96 -16.50
C MET A 1 1.33 10.55 -16.09
N CYS A 2 1.88 9.48 -16.66
CA CYS A 2 3.25 9.02 -16.40
C CYS A 2 4.25 9.92 -17.14
N ASP A 3 4.52 11.10 -16.59
CA ASP A 3 5.51 12.01 -17.16
C ASP A 3 6.90 11.68 -16.60
N SER A 4 7.88 11.58 -17.49
CA SER A 4 9.31 11.48 -17.17
C SER A 4 9.82 12.54 -16.18
N GLY A 5 9.18 13.72 -16.16
CA GLY A 5 9.38 14.79 -15.18
C GLY A 5 10.83 15.13 -14.82
N SER A 6 11.05 15.65 -13.61
CA SER A 6 12.35 16.18 -13.18
C SER A 6 13.38 15.11 -12.83
N TYR A 7 12.95 13.88 -12.56
CA TYR A 7 13.83 12.79 -12.11
C TYR A 7 13.65 11.53 -12.96
N PRO A 8 13.88 11.61 -14.28
CA PRO A 8 13.53 10.55 -15.23
C PRO A 8 14.36 9.27 -15.07
N SER A 9 15.49 9.32 -14.37
CA SER A 9 16.39 8.19 -14.14
C SER A 9 16.39 7.69 -12.70
N LEU A 10 15.59 8.27 -11.80
CA LEU A 10 15.53 7.83 -10.41
C LEU A 10 14.76 6.51 -10.33
N ILE A 11 15.43 5.47 -9.80
CA ILE A 11 14.89 4.10 -9.72
C ILE A 11 14.54 3.71 -8.28
N LEU A 12 15.31 4.20 -7.31
CA LEU A 12 15.15 3.91 -5.89
C LEU A 12 15.15 5.23 -5.13
N LEU A 13 14.18 5.39 -4.23
CA LEU A 13 14.07 6.55 -3.35
C LEU A 13 13.80 6.04 -1.93
N ASP A 14 14.77 6.27 -1.04
CA ASP A 14 14.63 6.00 0.38
C ASP A 14 14.41 7.31 1.14
N LEU A 15 13.25 7.40 1.77
CA LEU A 15 12.82 8.49 2.64
C LEU A 15 12.45 7.97 4.03
N SER A 16 12.88 6.76 4.39
CA SER A 16 12.56 6.15 5.67
C SER A 16 13.16 6.90 6.85
N SER A 17 12.59 6.70 8.04
CA SER A 17 13.09 7.28 9.30
C SER A 17 13.15 8.81 9.27
N ASN A 18 12.12 9.42 8.71
CA ASN A 18 11.97 10.88 8.64
C ASN A 18 10.71 11.32 9.41
N LEU A 19 10.35 12.60 9.28
CA LEU A 19 9.14 13.16 9.88
C LEU A 19 8.10 13.55 8.82
N ILE A 20 8.09 12.86 7.68
CA ILE A 20 7.25 13.19 6.54
C ILE A 20 5.79 12.92 6.89
N SER A 21 4.96 13.95 6.79
CA SER A 21 3.51 13.87 6.91
C SER A 21 2.79 14.21 5.61
N SER A 22 3.51 14.57 4.54
CA SER A 22 2.99 14.74 3.18
C SER A 22 4.17 14.90 2.21
N VAL A 23 4.09 14.24 1.05
CA VAL A 23 5.07 14.35 -0.03
C VAL A 23 4.36 14.07 -1.36
N GLY A 24 4.84 14.64 -2.46
CA GLY A 24 4.32 14.38 -3.79
C GLY A 24 5.38 13.75 -4.67
N PHE A 25 5.00 12.75 -5.49
CA PHE A 25 5.95 12.00 -6.31
C PHE A 25 5.90 12.33 -7.81
N PHE A 26 5.43 13.52 -8.16
CA PHE A 26 5.29 13.93 -9.56
C PHE A 26 6.65 13.91 -10.28
N GLY A 27 6.67 13.34 -11.49
CA GLY A 27 7.87 13.32 -12.34
C GLY A 27 8.92 12.27 -11.98
N MET A 28 8.53 11.23 -11.23
CA MET A 28 9.35 10.05 -10.92
C MET A 28 8.82 8.80 -11.61
N ALA A 29 8.51 8.89 -12.91
CA ALA A 29 7.87 7.79 -13.66
C ALA A 29 8.72 6.51 -13.76
N SER A 30 10.04 6.61 -13.60
CA SER A 30 10.96 5.46 -13.65
C SER A 30 11.20 4.81 -12.28
N LEU A 31 10.64 5.38 -11.20
CA LEU A 31 10.86 4.89 -9.85
C LEU A 31 10.25 3.49 -9.69
N LYS A 32 11.07 2.56 -9.21
CA LYS A 32 10.71 1.15 -9.00
C LYS A 32 10.59 0.80 -7.52
N SER A 33 11.37 1.42 -6.66
CA SER A 33 11.36 1.16 -5.22
C SER A 33 11.25 2.46 -4.43
N LEU A 34 10.26 2.53 -3.56
CA LEU A 34 9.98 3.68 -2.70
C LEU A 34 9.86 3.22 -1.25
N ASN A 35 10.78 3.70 -0.41
CA ASN A 35 10.74 3.45 1.03
C ASN A 35 10.30 4.71 1.78
N LEU A 36 9.14 4.63 2.44
CA LEU A 36 8.56 5.66 3.28
C LEU A 36 8.34 5.16 4.72
N SER A 37 8.98 4.06 5.12
CA SER A 37 8.79 3.50 6.45
C SER A 37 9.23 4.47 7.55
N GLU A 38 8.68 4.33 8.76
CA GLU A 38 9.11 5.13 9.92
C GLU A 38 8.97 6.65 9.66
N ASN A 39 7.78 7.06 9.21
CA ASN A 39 7.42 8.45 8.98
C ASN A 39 6.16 8.82 9.79
N LYS A 40 5.56 9.97 9.46
CA LYS A 40 4.33 10.47 10.10
C LYS A 40 3.16 10.50 9.12
N LEU A 41 3.16 9.59 8.14
CA LEU A 41 2.06 9.46 7.18
C LEU A 41 0.83 8.94 7.92
N ASN A 42 -0.32 9.51 7.63
CA ASN A 42 -1.61 9.09 8.19
C ASN A 42 -2.69 9.11 7.10
N SER A 43 -3.89 8.61 7.39
CA SER A 43 -4.95 8.53 6.38
C SER A 43 -5.39 9.88 5.84
N ASN A 44 -5.32 10.96 6.63
CA ASN A 44 -5.61 12.31 6.14
C ASN A 44 -4.55 12.80 5.14
N THR A 45 -3.36 12.20 5.18
CA THR A 45 -2.30 12.45 4.20
C THR A 45 -2.64 11.81 2.86
N LEU A 46 -3.38 10.68 2.89
CA LEU A 46 -3.76 9.90 1.73
C LEU A 46 -5.20 10.16 1.24
N SER A 47 -6.05 10.87 2.00
CA SER A 47 -7.51 10.89 1.75
C SER A 47 -7.99 11.83 0.62
N TYR A 48 -8.98 11.32 -0.12
CA TYR A 48 -10.00 11.80 -1.07
C TYR A 48 -9.73 13.06 -1.90
N ASP A 49 -9.29 14.16 -1.31
CA ASP A 49 -8.88 15.36 -2.05
C ASP A 49 -7.47 15.20 -2.67
N LYS A 50 -6.70 14.21 -2.20
CA LYS A 50 -5.34 13.90 -2.67
C LYS A 50 -5.28 12.61 -3.48
N LYS A 51 -6.13 12.50 -4.52
CA LYS A 51 -6.13 11.44 -5.54
C LYS A 51 -4.78 11.24 -6.28
N LEU A 52 -3.76 12.01 -5.91
CA LEU A 52 -2.49 12.17 -6.61
C LEU A 52 -1.26 11.83 -5.76
N PHE A 53 -1.42 11.30 -4.52
CA PHE A 53 -0.26 11.09 -3.64
C PHE A 53 0.82 10.23 -4.30
N PHE A 54 0.42 9.10 -4.90
CA PHE A 54 1.29 8.24 -5.70
C PHE A 54 1.10 8.41 -7.22
N GLU A 55 0.47 9.50 -7.66
CA GLU A 55 0.31 9.73 -9.10
C GLU A 55 1.68 9.90 -9.76
N GLY A 56 1.83 9.28 -10.94
CA GLY A 56 3.05 9.33 -11.73
C GLY A 56 4.03 8.20 -11.42
N LEU A 57 3.83 7.45 -10.34
CA LEU A 57 4.63 6.26 -9.98
C LEU A 57 4.26 5.02 -10.80
N CYS A 58 4.33 5.15 -12.12
CA CYS A 58 3.81 4.16 -13.04
C CYS A 58 4.67 2.90 -13.17
N SER A 59 5.95 2.98 -12.80
CA SER A 59 6.88 1.85 -12.82
C SER A 59 7.14 1.28 -11.42
N LEU A 60 6.39 1.71 -10.40
CA LEU A 60 6.65 1.33 -9.01
C LEU A 60 6.31 -0.14 -8.80
N VAL A 61 7.30 -0.89 -8.31
CA VAL A 61 7.23 -2.33 -8.05
C VAL A 61 7.19 -2.60 -6.56
N GLU A 62 7.91 -1.80 -5.77
CA GLU A 62 8.02 -1.95 -4.32
C GLU A 62 7.62 -0.65 -3.61
N LEU A 63 6.74 -0.79 -2.61
CA LEU A 63 6.33 0.30 -1.75
C LEU A 63 6.36 -0.15 -0.30
N ASN A 64 7.21 0.50 0.50
CA ASN A 64 7.23 0.30 1.94
C ASN A 64 6.63 1.50 2.67
N LEU A 65 5.52 1.28 3.35
CA LEU A 65 4.79 2.25 4.17
C LEU A 65 4.72 1.82 5.64
N SER A 66 5.55 0.86 6.06
CA SER A 66 5.50 0.31 7.42
C SER A 66 5.81 1.37 8.49
N LYS A 67 5.37 1.12 9.72
CA LYS A 67 5.63 1.99 10.87
C LYS A 67 5.24 3.46 10.63
N ASN A 68 4.07 3.66 10.03
CA ASN A 68 3.42 4.96 9.92
C ASN A 68 2.13 4.95 10.78
N ASP A 69 1.32 6.00 10.70
CA ASP A 69 0.01 6.09 11.37
C ASP A 69 -1.14 5.97 10.37
N LEU A 70 -1.00 5.07 9.38
CA LEU A 70 -2.01 4.85 8.36
C LEU A 70 -3.17 4.04 8.93
N ASN A 71 -4.36 4.65 8.91
CA ASN A 71 -5.63 3.93 9.05
C ASN A 71 -6.12 3.50 7.68
N VAL A 72 -5.72 2.30 7.26
CA VAL A 72 -5.97 1.75 5.91
C VAL A 72 -7.42 1.24 5.76
N SER A 73 -8.35 1.70 6.61
CA SER A 73 -9.78 1.59 6.29
C SER A 73 -10.19 2.42 5.07
N CYS A 74 -9.30 3.32 4.60
CA CYS A 74 -9.52 4.10 3.40
C CYS A 74 -9.68 3.19 2.19
N GLN A 75 -10.93 3.11 1.72
CA GLN A 75 -11.38 2.49 0.49
C GLN A 75 -10.82 3.19 -0.77
N GLU A 76 -9.60 3.68 -0.73
CA GLU A 76 -9.00 4.44 -1.81
C GLU A 76 -8.08 3.52 -2.60
N THR A 77 -8.48 3.25 -3.85
CA THR A 77 -7.74 2.38 -4.75
C THR A 77 -6.40 3.04 -5.09
N LEU A 78 -5.31 2.43 -4.64
CA LEU A 78 -3.96 2.72 -5.14
C LEU A 78 -3.95 2.38 -6.64
N LYS A 79 -3.75 3.37 -7.50
CA LYS A 79 -3.61 3.15 -8.95
C LYS A 79 -2.15 2.85 -9.31
N LEU A 80 -1.60 1.80 -8.73
CA LEU A 80 -0.22 1.35 -8.92
C LEU A 80 -0.21 0.02 -9.67
N ASN A 81 -0.43 0.07 -10.98
CA ASN A 81 -0.65 -1.13 -11.81
C ASN A 81 0.55 -2.09 -11.86
N SER A 82 1.76 -1.60 -11.58
CA SER A 82 2.99 -2.39 -11.59
C SER A 82 3.45 -2.83 -10.19
N LEU A 83 2.70 -2.49 -9.14
CA LEU A 83 3.11 -2.78 -7.77
C LEU A 83 3.02 -4.28 -7.50
N GLU A 84 4.14 -4.87 -7.10
CA GLU A 84 4.26 -6.29 -6.77
C GLU A 84 4.40 -6.52 -5.27
N ARG A 85 5.09 -5.62 -4.56
CA ARG A 85 5.37 -5.74 -3.13
C ARG A 85 4.89 -4.51 -2.38
N LEU A 86 4.01 -4.73 -1.40
CA LEU A 86 3.47 -3.69 -0.54
C LEU A 86 3.63 -4.06 0.93
N ASN A 87 4.37 -3.24 1.68
CA ASN A 87 4.48 -3.38 3.12
C ASN A 87 3.69 -2.30 3.85
N LEU A 88 2.69 -2.72 4.63
CA LEU A 88 1.85 -1.88 5.48
C LEU A 88 1.96 -2.28 6.96
N SER A 89 2.93 -3.12 7.33
CA SER A 89 3.14 -3.59 8.70
C SER A 89 3.31 -2.46 9.70
N GLU A 90 3.01 -2.73 10.98
CA GLU A 90 3.19 -1.78 12.07
C GLU A 90 2.46 -0.42 11.86
N ASN A 91 1.39 -0.41 11.06
CA ASN A 91 0.42 0.69 10.97
C ASN A 91 -0.78 0.43 11.91
N ARG A 92 -1.81 1.30 11.87
CA ARG A 92 -3.03 1.13 12.67
C ARG A 92 -4.21 0.72 11.78
N MET A 93 -4.44 -0.57 11.57
CA MET A 93 -5.62 -1.06 10.83
C MET A 93 -6.64 -1.71 11.74
N TYR A 94 -7.88 -1.26 11.64
CA TYR A 94 -9.02 -1.91 12.29
C TYR A 94 -9.75 -2.90 11.37
N PHE A 95 -9.65 -2.70 10.05
CA PHE A 95 -10.36 -3.50 9.04
C PHE A 95 -9.44 -3.86 7.87
N PHE A 96 -9.72 -5.01 7.28
CA PHE A 96 -9.00 -5.48 6.09
C PHE A 96 -9.32 -4.60 4.87
N PRO A 97 -8.31 -4.14 4.10
CA PRO A 97 -8.51 -3.21 2.99
C PRO A 97 -8.87 -3.96 1.69
N ASN A 98 -10.16 -4.22 1.48
CA ASN A 98 -10.64 -4.97 0.31
C ASN A 98 -10.20 -4.36 -1.03
N LYS A 99 -10.00 -3.04 -1.11
CA LYS A 99 -9.56 -2.37 -2.35
C LYS A 99 -8.11 -2.61 -2.73
N LEU A 100 -7.29 -3.20 -1.86
CA LEU A 100 -5.96 -3.64 -2.28
C LEU A 100 -6.04 -4.84 -3.25
N SER A 101 -7.15 -5.57 -3.29
CA SER A 101 -7.35 -6.64 -4.28
C SER A 101 -7.48 -6.13 -5.71
N ASP A 102 -7.73 -4.83 -5.90
CA ASP A 102 -7.75 -4.16 -7.21
C ASP A 102 -6.35 -3.99 -7.82
N LEU A 103 -5.26 -4.19 -7.05
CA LEU A 103 -3.89 -4.08 -7.53
C LEU A 103 -3.55 -5.33 -8.38
N PRO A 104 -3.45 -5.19 -9.72
CA PRO A 104 -3.47 -6.34 -10.62
C PRO A 104 -2.17 -7.14 -10.63
N ALA A 105 -1.07 -6.56 -10.16
CA ALA A 105 0.26 -7.18 -10.14
C ALA A 105 0.76 -7.53 -8.73
N LEU A 106 -0.05 -7.28 -7.69
CA LEU A 106 0.39 -7.44 -6.30
C LEU A 106 0.61 -8.93 -5.99
N GLN A 107 1.83 -9.26 -5.57
CA GLN A 107 2.31 -10.62 -5.27
C GLN A 107 2.58 -10.79 -3.78
N GLU A 108 3.06 -9.76 -3.10
CA GLU A 108 3.39 -9.81 -1.68
C GLU A 108 2.75 -8.64 -0.94
N LEU A 109 2.03 -8.97 0.13
CA LEU A 109 1.36 -8.01 0.99
C LEU A 109 1.69 -8.32 2.45
N ASP A 110 2.40 -7.41 3.10
CA ASP A 110 2.69 -7.49 4.53
C ASP A 110 1.72 -6.60 5.32
N LEU A 111 0.89 -7.27 6.11
CA LEU A 111 -0.11 -6.71 7.01
C LEU A 111 0.18 -7.15 8.46
N SER A 112 1.43 -7.46 8.81
CA SER A 112 1.79 -7.87 10.17
C SER A 112 1.68 -6.72 11.18
N LYS A 113 1.36 -7.02 12.44
CA LYS A 113 1.32 -6.03 13.55
C LYS A 113 0.42 -4.80 13.32
N ILE A 114 -0.66 -4.94 12.56
CA ILE A 114 -1.57 -3.83 12.26
C ILE A 114 -2.79 -3.76 13.19
N ASN A 115 -2.93 -4.68 14.15
CA ASN A 115 -4.09 -4.82 15.06
C ASN A 115 -5.42 -5.17 14.37
N VAL A 116 -5.40 -5.85 13.22
CA VAL A 116 -6.65 -6.34 12.62
C VAL A 116 -7.28 -7.36 13.55
N THR A 117 -8.55 -7.11 13.91
CA THR A 117 -9.38 -7.98 14.75
C THR A 117 -10.41 -8.76 13.94
N GLU A 118 -10.76 -8.29 12.74
CA GLU A 118 -11.74 -8.95 11.86
C GLU A 118 -11.41 -8.75 10.38
N ILE A 119 -11.48 -9.83 9.61
CA ILE A 119 -11.45 -9.78 8.14
C ILE A 119 -12.91 -9.81 7.67
N ASN A 120 -13.51 -8.66 7.38
CA ASN A 120 -14.84 -8.50 6.77
C ASN A 120 -16.06 -9.09 7.52
N GLY A 121 -16.12 -9.07 8.86
CA GLY A 121 -17.36 -9.29 9.62
C GLY A 121 -18.10 -10.63 9.43
N ALA A 122 -17.52 -11.59 8.73
CA ALA A 122 -18.07 -12.92 8.51
C ALA A 122 -17.06 -14.00 8.91
N ILE A 123 -17.53 -15.00 9.66
CA ILE A 123 -16.79 -16.20 10.05
C ILE A 123 -16.70 -17.14 8.84
N LEU A 124 -16.14 -16.66 7.73
CA LEU A 124 -15.82 -17.51 6.58
C LEU A 124 -14.34 -17.90 6.62
N PRO A 125 -13.99 -19.12 6.19
CA PRO A 125 -12.61 -19.56 6.03
C PRO A 125 -11.82 -18.57 5.16
N ILE A 126 -10.55 -18.35 5.50
CA ILE A 126 -9.62 -17.47 4.77
C ILE A 126 -9.62 -17.80 3.27
N GLU A 127 -9.70 -19.09 2.92
CA GLU A 127 -9.74 -19.57 1.54
C GLU A 127 -10.96 -19.05 0.77
N GLU A 128 -12.16 -19.02 1.38
CA GLU A 128 -13.38 -18.50 0.76
C GLU A 128 -13.39 -16.97 0.66
N LYS A 129 -12.66 -16.28 1.55
CA LYS A 129 -12.53 -14.81 1.51
C LYS A 129 -11.65 -14.31 0.36
N PHE A 130 -10.74 -15.14 -0.13
CA PHE A 130 -9.83 -14.82 -1.23
C PHE A 130 -10.15 -15.58 -2.53
N SER A 131 -11.04 -16.59 -2.51
CA SER A 131 -11.49 -17.30 -3.70
C SER A 131 -12.70 -16.63 -4.34
N GLY A 132 -12.49 -15.88 -5.43
CA GLY A 132 -13.56 -15.30 -6.23
C GLY A 132 -13.09 -14.12 -7.08
N HIS A 133 -13.94 -13.66 -8.00
CA HIS A 133 -13.65 -12.53 -8.91
C HIS A 133 -13.30 -11.20 -8.21
N GLU A 134 -13.42 -11.12 -6.87
CA GLU A 134 -13.14 -9.96 -6.00
C GLU A 134 -11.85 -10.11 -5.15
N GLY A 135 -11.12 -11.22 -5.26
CA GLY A 135 -9.90 -11.52 -4.49
C GLY A 135 -8.60 -11.07 -5.18
N PHE A 136 -7.51 -11.01 -4.41
CA PHE A 136 -6.18 -10.68 -4.94
C PHE A 136 -5.73 -11.73 -5.97
N LYS A 137 -5.76 -11.37 -7.25
CA LYS A 137 -5.58 -12.34 -8.35
C LYS A 137 -4.16 -12.85 -8.51
N SER A 138 -3.17 -12.10 -8.04
CA SER A 138 -1.75 -12.39 -8.22
C SER A 138 -1.01 -12.62 -6.91
N LEU A 139 -1.70 -12.52 -5.77
CA LEU A 139 -1.07 -12.57 -4.46
C LEU A 139 -0.57 -13.98 -4.15
N GLN A 140 0.70 -14.07 -3.81
CA GLN A 140 1.40 -15.30 -3.46
C GLN A 140 1.72 -15.33 -1.97
N ILE A 141 2.01 -14.16 -1.38
CA ILE A 141 2.41 -14.01 0.01
C ILE A 141 1.51 -12.98 0.68
N LEU A 142 0.86 -13.41 1.75
CA LEU A 142 0.08 -12.56 2.64
C LEU A 142 0.57 -12.78 4.08
N ASP A 143 1.25 -11.79 4.64
CA ASP A 143 1.68 -11.83 6.03
C ASP A 143 0.63 -11.15 6.92
N LEU A 144 0.02 -11.93 7.82
CA LEU A 144 -0.93 -11.45 8.83
C LEU A 144 -0.43 -11.74 10.25
N SER A 145 0.85 -12.08 10.41
CA SER A 145 1.45 -12.38 11.70
C SER A 145 1.30 -11.22 12.70
N ASP A 146 1.32 -11.55 13.99
CA ASP A 146 1.23 -10.58 15.08
C ASP A 146 -0.01 -9.65 15.04
N ASN A 147 -1.11 -10.11 14.44
CA ASN A 147 -2.44 -9.51 14.55
C ASN A 147 -3.29 -10.21 15.63
N LYS A 148 -4.47 -9.64 15.90
CA LYS A 148 -5.44 -10.15 16.90
C LYS A 148 -6.63 -10.84 16.22
N LEU A 149 -6.33 -11.62 15.17
CA LEU A 149 -7.32 -12.36 14.37
C LEU A 149 -8.06 -13.41 15.19
#